data_AF-A0A7C1YHQ2-F1
#
_entry.id   AF-A0A7C1YHQ2-F1
#
_cell.length_a   1.000
_cell.length_b   1.000
_cell.length_c   1.000
_cell.angle_alpha   90.00
_cell.angle_beta   90.00
_cell.angle_gamma   90.00
#
_symmetry.space_group_name_H-M   'P 1'
#
loop_
_entity.id
_entity.type
_entity.pdbx_description
1 polymer ?
#
loop_
_entity_poly.entity_id
_entity_poly.type
_entity_poly.pdbx_seq_one_letter_code
_entity_poly.pdbx_strand_id
1 'polypeptide(L)'
;MSQCFIARQPIYNHKLDVHGYELLFRASDSDHAEFTDGEQATSQLLINALMEIGLPRLVGNHPAFINLTERFILEGLPNAMAPEQVVLEVLEDVLPGPKLLAALQNLKQAGYTIALDDFEYDDRGNSPTLSPRM
;
A
#
# COMPACT_ATOMS: atom_id res chain seq x y z
N MET A 1 -19.41 14.14 -9.33
CA MET A 1 -18.15 13.42 -9.61
C MET A 1 -17.27 13.66 -8.41
N SER A 2 -17.04 12.64 -7.58
CA SER A 2 -16.13 12.74 -6.45
C SER A 2 -14.72 13.02 -6.99
N GLN A 3 -14.07 14.07 -6.51
CA GLN A 3 -12.69 14.37 -6.92
C GLN A 3 -11.73 13.49 -6.12
N CYS A 4 -10.76 12.90 -6.79
CA CYS A 4 -9.70 12.12 -6.17
C CYS A 4 -8.39 12.88 -6.33
N PHE A 5 -7.67 13.07 -5.23
CA PHE A 5 -6.34 13.66 -5.26
C PHE A 5 -5.31 12.56 -4.98
N ILE A 6 -4.26 12.55 -5.81
CA ILE A 6 -3.11 11.66 -5.64
C ILE A 6 -1.91 12.54 -5.33
N ALA A 7 -1.34 12.32 -4.14
CA ALA A 7 -0.04 12.85 -3.78
C ALA A 7 1.03 11.75 -4.02
N ARG A 8 2.25 12.18 -4.33
CA ARG A 8 3.42 11.29 -4.41
C ARG A 8 4.47 11.77 -3.44
N GLN A 9 4.99 10.87 -2.62
CA GLN A 9 6.03 11.16 -1.65
C GLN A 9 7.32 10.44 -2.07
N PRO A 10 8.42 11.16 -2.34
CA PRO A 10 9.67 10.53 -2.75
C PRO A 10 10.28 9.73 -1.60
N ILE A 11 10.70 8.50 -1.90
CA ILE A 11 11.49 7.65 -1.02
C ILE A 11 12.92 7.65 -1.55
N TYR A 12 13.88 8.05 -0.71
CA TYR A 12 15.29 8.13 -1.07
C TYR A 12 16.07 6.92 -0.58
N ASN A 13 17.08 6.50 -1.34
CA ASN A 13 18.06 5.53 -0.86
C ASN A 13 19.14 6.22 0.01
N HIS A 14 20.09 5.43 0.53
CA HIS A 14 21.20 5.93 1.35
C HIS A 14 22.15 6.92 0.64
N LYS A 15 22.06 7.07 -0.68
CA LYS A 15 22.81 8.03 -1.49
C LYS A 15 22.00 9.30 -1.83
N LEU A 16 20.77 9.40 -1.33
CA LEU A 16 19.80 10.46 -1.66
C LEU A 16 19.33 10.43 -3.12
N ASP A 17 19.49 9.30 -3.82
CA ASP A 17 18.81 9.10 -5.09
C ASP A 17 17.37 8.64 -4.84
N VAL A 18 16.44 9.04 -5.70
CA VAL A 18 15.05 8.58 -5.63
C VAL A 18 15.03 7.06 -5.86
N HIS A 19 14.61 6.33 -4.85
CA HIS A 19 14.39 4.89 -4.93
C HIS A 19 13.00 4.58 -5.49
N GLY A 20 11.98 5.29 -5.00
CA GLY A 20 10.58 5.04 -5.29
C GLY A 20 9.71 6.24 -4.92
N TYR A 21 8.41 6.09 -5.12
CA TYR A 21 7.43 7.04 -4.60
C TYR A 21 6.31 6.29 -3.90
N GLU A 22 5.99 6.67 -2.68
CA GLU A 22 4.73 6.29 -2.04
C GLU A 22 3.60 7.09 -2.68
N LEU A 23 2.52 6.39 -3.06
CA LEU A 23 1.33 7.01 -3.60
C LEU A 23 0.27 7.13 -2.51
N LEU A 24 -0.10 8.37 -2.20
CA LEU A 24 -1.05 8.72 -1.15
C LEU A 24 -2.35 9.22 -1.78
N PHE A 25 -3.47 8.61 -1.40
CA PHE A 25 -4.78 8.88 -1.99
C PHE A 25 -5.68 9.58 -0.98
N ARG A 26 -6.35 10.66 -1.41
CA ARG A 26 -7.39 11.34 -0.62
C ARG A 26 -8.62 11.58 -1.47
N ALA A 27 -9.77 11.11 -0.99
CA ALA A 27 -11.07 11.48 -1.53
C ALA A 27 -11.46 12.89 -1.04
N SER A 28 -12.00 13.73 -1.94
CA SER A 28 -12.24 15.15 -1.67
C SER A 28 -13.39 15.49 -0.71
N ASP A 29 -14.17 14.50 -0.26
CA ASP A 29 -15.44 14.73 0.48
C ASP A 29 -15.40 14.33 1.96
N SER A 30 -14.23 14.04 2.54
CA SER A 30 -14.17 13.69 3.96
C SER A 30 -12.91 14.23 4.63
N ASP A 31 -13.08 15.26 5.47
CA ASP A 31 -12.05 15.76 6.42
C ASP A 31 -11.65 14.70 7.46
N HIS A 32 -12.36 13.58 7.51
CA HIS A 32 -12.05 12.42 8.32
C HIS A 32 -12.17 11.16 7.46
N ALA A 33 -11.15 10.30 7.49
CA ALA A 33 -11.28 8.94 7.02
C ALA A 33 -12.26 8.22 7.96
N GLU A 34 -13.56 8.23 7.64
CA GLU A 34 -14.53 7.38 8.34
C GLU A 34 -14.38 5.95 7.82
N PHE A 35 -13.52 5.21 8.52
CA PHE A 35 -13.19 3.80 8.35
C PHE A 35 -14.39 2.91 8.72
N THR A 36 -15.36 2.71 7.84
CA THR A 36 -16.21 1.48 7.93
C THR A 36 -16.85 1.09 6.59
N ASP A 37 -17.30 2.05 5.77
CA ASP A 37 -17.93 1.78 4.44
C ASP A 37 -17.21 2.50 3.27
N GLY A 38 -16.37 3.50 3.59
CA GLY A 38 -15.55 4.24 2.63
C GLY A 38 -14.35 3.47 2.08
N GLU A 39 -13.98 2.35 2.70
CA GLU A 39 -12.82 1.54 2.29
C GLU A 39 -13.04 1.03 0.87
N GLN A 40 -14.17 0.36 0.56
CA GLN A 40 -14.43 -0.26 -0.74
C GLN A 40 -14.52 0.76 -1.90
N ALA A 41 -15.13 1.91 -1.65
CA ALA A 41 -15.23 2.99 -2.64
C ALA A 41 -13.86 3.63 -2.92
N THR A 42 -13.05 3.85 -1.88
CA THR A 42 -11.69 4.41 -2.00
C THR A 42 -10.75 3.42 -2.69
N SER A 43 -10.93 2.12 -2.45
CA SER A 43 -10.14 1.02 -3.03
C SER A 43 -10.30 0.91 -4.53
N GLN A 44 -11.55 0.83 -5.00
CA GLN A 44 -11.85 0.71 -6.41
C GLN A 44 -11.47 2.01 -7.14
N LEU A 45 -11.65 3.15 -6.48
CA LEU A 45 -11.21 4.45 -6.99
C LEU A 45 -9.69 4.51 -7.14
N LEU A 46 -8.92 4.01 -6.17
CA LEU A 46 -7.46 3.94 -6.21
C LEU A 46 -6.99 3.09 -7.39
N ILE A 47 -7.53 1.87 -7.54
CA ILE A 47 -7.15 0.99 -8.65
C ILE A 47 -7.59 1.56 -9.99
N ASN A 48 -8.80 2.09 -10.09
CA ASN A 48 -9.28 2.72 -11.32
C ASN A 48 -8.42 3.92 -11.70
N ALA A 49 -8.04 4.77 -10.73
CA ALA A 49 -7.18 5.93 -10.97
C ALA A 49 -5.76 5.51 -11.37
N LEU A 50 -5.20 4.47 -10.73
CA LEU A 50 -3.91 3.89 -11.10
C LEU A 50 -3.93 3.31 -12.51
N MET A 51 -5.00 2.60 -12.89
CA MET A 51 -5.17 2.01 -14.22
C MET A 51 -5.43 3.07 -15.30
N GLU A 52 -6.19 4.12 -14.99
CA GLU A 52 -6.53 5.19 -15.93
C GLU A 52 -5.34 6.13 -16.19
N ILE A 53 -4.64 6.54 -15.13
CA ILE A 53 -3.47 7.44 -15.24
C ILE A 53 -2.23 6.65 -15.69
N GLY A 54 -2.06 5.43 -15.17
CA GLY A 54 -0.90 4.59 -15.37
C GLY A 54 0.27 4.97 -14.46
N LEU A 55 0.90 3.95 -13.84
CA LEU A 55 2.08 4.12 -12.99
C LEU A 55 3.22 4.92 -13.65
N PRO A 56 3.56 4.72 -14.95
CA PRO A 56 4.64 5.48 -15.57
C PRO A 56 4.42 7.01 -15.56
N ARG A 57 3.17 7.48 -15.53
CA ARG A 57 2.87 8.92 -15.45
C ARG A 57 3.00 9.47 -14.02
N LEU A 58 2.75 8.64 -13.01
CA LEU A 58 2.78 9.05 -11.61
C LEU A 58 4.21 9.01 -11.04
N VAL A 59 4.92 7.91 -11.29
CA VAL A 59 6.21 7.58 -10.66
C VAL A 59 7.37 7.45 -11.65
N GLY A 60 7.11 7.59 -12.95
CA GLY A 60 8.14 7.44 -13.98
C GLY A 60 8.62 5.99 -14.08
N ASN A 61 9.94 5.81 -14.05
CA ASN A 61 10.58 4.49 -14.07
C ASN A 61 10.87 3.94 -12.66
N HIS A 62 10.39 4.61 -11.61
CA HIS A 62 10.59 4.18 -10.24
C HIS A 62 9.42 3.30 -9.77
N PRO A 63 9.65 2.36 -8.83
CA PRO A 63 8.58 1.63 -8.19
C PRO A 63 7.62 2.57 -7.45
N ALA A 64 6.32 2.26 -7.54
CA ALA A 64 5.29 2.87 -6.73
C ALA A 64 5.08 2.04 -5.45
N PHE A 65 5.18 2.68 -4.30
CA PHE A 65 4.82 2.04 -3.05
C PHE A 65 3.33 2.28 -2.77
N ILE A 66 2.61 1.19 -2.50
CA ILE A 66 1.15 1.17 -2.40
C ILE A 66 0.74 0.59 -1.04
N ASN A 67 0.04 1.38 -0.26
CA ASN A 67 -0.56 0.96 1.01
C ASN A 67 -1.67 -0.07 0.78
N LEU A 68 -1.56 -1.22 1.43
CA LEU A 68 -2.50 -2.32 1.35
C LEU A 68 -3.10 -2.63 2.72
N THR A 69 -4.43 -2.70 2.75
CA THR A 69 -5.18 -3.24 3.88
C THR A 69 -5.25 -4.77 3.79
N GLU A 70 -5.55 -5.44 4.91
CA GLU A 70 -5.71 -6.92 4.95
C GLU A 70 -6.64 -7.40 3.84
N ARG A 71 -7.74 -6.67 3.65
CA ARG A 71 -8.76 -6.97 2.64
C ARG A 71 -8.17 -7.03 1.23
N PHE A 72 -7.33 -6.09 0.82
CA PHE A 72 -6.81 -6.04 -0.56
C PHE A 72 -5.89 -7.21 -0.84
N ILE A 73 -5.10 -7.58 0.17
CA ILE A 73 -4.19 -8.70 0.10
C ILE A 73 -5.01 -9.99 -0.07
N LEU A 74 -6.10 -10.15 0.68
CA LEU A 74 -6.96 -11.33 0.61
C LEU A 74 -7.84 -11.39 -0.65
N GLU A 75 -8.29 -10.25 -1.18
CA GLU A 75 -9.07 -10.17 -2.42
C GLU A 75 -8.19 -10.31 -3.69
N GLY A 76 -6.87 -10.31 -3.53
CA GLY A 76 -5.92 -10.53 -4.63
C GLY A 76 -5.78 -9.34 -5.59
N LEU A 77 -6.18 -8.14 -5.15
CA LEU A 77 -6.06 -6.91 -5.93
C LEU A 77 -4.63 -6.59 -6.42
N PRO A 78 -3.55 -6.88 -5.65
CA PRO A 78 -2.19 -6.65 -6.13
C PRO A 78 -1.88 -7.35 -7.46
N ASN A 79 -2.55 -8.47 -7.76
CA ASN A 79 -2.34 -9.25 -8.98
C ASN A 79 -2.67 -8.50 -10.29
N ALA A 80 -3.35 -7.35 -10.20
CA ALA A 80 -3.62 -6.49 -11.35
C ALA A 80 -2.41 -5.63 -11.77
N MET A 81 -1.36 -5.56 -10.94
CA MET A 81 -0.18 -4.74 -11.15
C MET A 81 1.04 -5.60 -11.50
N ALA A 82 2.03 -5.05 -12.22
CA ALA A 82 3.25 -5.78 -12.49
C ALA A 82 4.16 -5.76 -11.24
N PRO A 83 4.68 -6.91 -10.77
CA PRO A 83 5.51 -6.98 -9.56
C PRO A 83 6.74 -6.08 -9.58
N GLU A 84 7.30 -5.80 -10.76
CA GLU A 84 8.49 -4.96 -10.92
C GLU A 84 8.20 -3.46 -10.79
N GLN A 85 6.92 -3.08 -10.87
CA GLN A 85 6.48 -1.68 -10.83
C GLN A 85 6.00 -1.23 -9.45
N VAL A 86 5.79 -2.17 -8.52
CA VAL A 86 5.18 -1.88 -7.23
C VAL A 86 5.92 -2.48 -6.04
N VAL A 87 5.87 -1.77 -4.94
CA VAL A 87 6.18 -2.29 -3.60
C VAL A 87 4.89 -2.26 -2.80
N LEU A 88 4.52 -3.40 -2.22
CA LEU A 88 3.29 -3.56 -1.47
C LEU A 88 3.54 -3.27 0.01
N GLU A 89 2.99 -2.18 0.54
CA GLU A 89 3.16 -1.78 1.93
C GLU A 89 2.01 -2.35 2.77
N VAL A 90 2.31 -3.24 3.71
CA VAL A 90 1.33 -3.75 4.68
C VAL A 90 1.23 -2.76 5.83
N LEU A 91 0.04 -2.20 6.04
CA LEU A 91 -0.23 -1.21 7.09
C LEU A 91 -0.09 -1.78 8.50
N GLU A 92 0.06 -0.87 9.47
CA GLU A 92 0.33 -1.21 10.86
C GLU A 92 -0.82 -1.92 11.60
N ASP A 93 -2.04 -1.62 11.21
CA ASP A 93 -3.25 -2.11 11.86
C ASP A 93 -3.63 -3.52 11.40
N VAL A 94 -2.88 -4.05 10.43
CA VAL A 94 -3.11 -5.36 9.84
C VAL A 94 -2.58 -6.47 10.77
N LEU A 95 -3.51 -7.27 11.30
CA LEU A 95 -3.17 -8.36 12.22
C LEU A 95 -2.59 -9.58 11.45
N PRO A 96 -1.45 -10.17 11.90
CA PRO A 96 -0.80 -11.28 11.22
C PRO A 96 -1.54 -12.61 11.43
N GLY A 97 -2.68 -12.78 10.77
CA GLY A 97 -3.46 -14.02 10.76
C GLY A 97 -2.93 -15.06 9.76
N PRO A 98 -3.25 -16.36 9.94
CA PRO A 98 -2.78 -17.43 9.03
C PRO A 98 -3.17 -17.21 7.56
N LYS A 99 -4.36 -16.66 7.31
CA LYS A 99 -4.85 -16.37 5.95
C LYS A 99 -4.04 -15.27 5.29
N LEU A 100 -3.81 -14.17 6.01
CA LEU A 100 -3.00 -13.06 5.53
C LEU A 100 -1.57 -13.51 5.24
N LEU A 101 -0.95 -14.26 6.16
CA LEU A 101 0.41 -14.77 5.97
C LEU A 101 0.51 -15.66 4.72
N ALA A 102 -0.47 -16.53 4.48
CA ALA A 102 -0.53 -17.35 3.27
C ALA A 102 -0.68 -16.49 2.00
N ALA A 103 -1.50 -15.44 2.04
CA ALA A 103 -1.66 -14.53 0.91
C ALA A 103 -0.37 -13.73 0.61
N LEU A 104 0.29 -13.20 1.64
CA LEU A 104 1.59 -12.51 1.51
C LEU A 104 2.67 -13.45 0.97
N GLN A 105 2.68 -14.72 1.40
CA GLN A 105 3.59 -15.72 0.85
C GLN A 105 3.35 -15.97 -0.65
N ASN A 106 2.09 -16.05 -1.07
CA ASN A 106 1.74 -16.21 -2.48
C ASN A 106 2.18 -15.00 -3.31
N LEU A 107 1.97 -13.77 -2.81
CA LEU A 107 2.44 -12.54 -3.45
C LEU A 107 3.96 -12.53 -3.57
N LYS A 108 4.68 -12.88 -2.49
CA LYS A 108 6.14 -13.00 -2.53
C LYS A 108 6.61 -14.03 -3.57
N GLN A 109 5.95 -15.19 -3.65
CA GLN A 109 6.26 -16.21 -4.66
C GLN A 109 5.97 -15.75 -6.09
N ALA A 110 4.98 -14.86 -6.27
CA ALA A 110 4.65 -14.24 -7.55
C ALA A 110 5.62 -13.10 -7.94
N GLY A 111 6.63 -12.78 -7.11
CA GLY A 111 7.67 -11.81 -7.42
C GLY A 111 7.47 -10.42 -6.82
N TYR A 112 6.43 -10.20 -6.02
CA TYR A 112 6.19 -8.90 -5.40
C TYR A 112 7.19 -8.60 -4.28
N THR A 113 7.64 -7.34 -4.22
CA THR A 113 8.31 -6.80 -3.04
C THR A 113 7.27 -6.36 -2.04
N ILE A 114 7.46 -6.75 -0.78
CA ILE A 114 6.54 -6.44 0.32
C ILE A 114 7.31 -5.67 1.39
N ALA A 115 6.78 -4.53 1.81
CA ALA A 115 7.25 -3.71 2.91
C ALA A 115 6.24 -3.77 4.06
N LEU A 116 6.71 -3.53 5.29
CA LEU A 116 5.86 -3.33 6.46
C LEU A 116 5.92 -1.84 6.79
N ASP A 117 4.76 -1.17 6.85
CA ASP A 117 4.70 0.24 7.28
C ASP A 117 4.78 0.31 8.82
N ASP A 118 5.45 1.36 9.31
CA ASP A 118 5.65 1.67 10.73
C ASP A 118 5.94 0.46 11.66
N PHE A 119 6.79 -0.47 11.19
CA PHE A 119 7.09 -1.70 11.93
C PHE A 119 8.01 -1.47 13.13
N GLU A 120 7.52 -1.80 14.32
CA GLU A 120 8.35 -1.91 15.52
C GLU A 120 8.60 -3.37 15.91
N TYR A 121 9.87 -3.72 16.02
CA TYR A 121 10.27 -5.04 16.49
C TYR A 121 10.23 -5.12 18.02
N ASP A 122 9.28 -5.87 18.58
CA ASP A 122 9.27 -6.19 20.02
C ASP A 122 9.97 -7.53 20.28
N ASP A 123 11.21 -7.45 20.79
CA ASP A 123 12.06 -8.60 21.12
C ASP A 123 11.62 -9.37 22.39
N ARG A 124 10.53 -8.96 23.05
CA ARG A 124 10.07 -9.52 24.34
C ARG A 124 9.15 -10.73 24.22
N GLY A 125 8.97 -11.29 23.03
CA GLY A 125 8.15 -12.49 22.81
C GLY A 125 6.63 -12.24 22.74
N ASN A 126 6.22 -10.96 22.68
CA ASN A 126 4.89 -10.60 22.21
C ASN A 126 4.90 -10.56 20.68
N SER A 127 3.76 -10.84 20.03
CA SER A 127 3.63 -10.70 18.58
C SER A 127 4.12 -9.31 18.15
N PRO A 128 4.94 -9.19 17.10
CA PRO A 128 5.40 -7.88 16.65
C PRO A 128 4.18 -6.99 16.36
N THR A 129 4.21 -5.77 16.88
CA THR A 129 3.16 -4.77 16.72
C THR A 129 3.68 -3.68 15.82
N LEU A 130 2.91 -3.30 14.83
CA LEU A 130 3.21 -2.12 14.03
C LEU A 130 2.65 -0.88 14.76
N SER A 131 3.33 0.25 14.65
CA SER A 131 3.06 1.45 15.45
C SER A 131 1.92 2.30 14.89
N PRO A 132 1.06 2.90 15.74
CA PRO A 132 0.00 3.79 15.27
C PRO A 132 0.58 5.13 14.82
N ARG A 133 0.25 5.56 13.60
CA ARG A 133 0.59 6.88 13.05
C ARG A 133 0.29 8.03 14.02
N MET A 134 1.29 8.91 14.22
CA MET A 134 1.18 10.19 14.97
C MET A 134 0.41 11.27 14.21
#